data_AF-A0A1N6F896-F1
#
_entry.id   AF-A0A1N6F896-F1
#
_cell.length_a   1.000
_cell.length_b   1.000
_cell.length_c   1.000
_cell.angle_alpha   90.00
_cell.angle_beta   90.00
_cell.angle_gamma   90.00
#
_symmetry.space_group_name_H-M   'P 1'
#
loop_
_entity.id
_entity.type
_entity.pdbx_description
1 polymer ?
#
loop_
_entity_poly.entity_id
_entity_poly.type
_entity_poly.pdbx_seq_one_letter_code
_entity_poly.pdbx_strand_id
1 'polypeptide(L)'
;MKLTFNWLGVLLFALIVTTQMARAETFRPGEQVMVFLPSPDIQNDAFIVGIIKGRLPDGRYRIKVTDYVKGHDYGLSCEPLPPANASSEYGKGWEKWDDTRRLDPNIEYAVSADKLMPVGKGHHYAISRNNVWTRFARWLSDAPVLYVEDLEQARKELKALGLDELDLPFQLAIAHRKAFYSPLGSPYWPHEVLPRLVPLLDRVRAVLDAHPELKKAYFAKPRPWDSIRKSTFMLFTLRAIDKIVHDAHYVLYEEDAEKNGDPKTIEAIKQRLRALGVRVN
;
A
#
# COMPACT_ATOMS: atom_id res chain seq x y z
N MET A 1 -31.74 26.72 44.53
CA MET A 1 -31.90 25.81 43.38
C MET A 1 -31.18 24.51 43.70
N LYS A 2 -31.90 23.43 44.06
CA LYS A 2 -31.28 22.15 44.43
C LYS A 2 -30.95 21.37 43.15
N LEU A 3 -29.67 21.25 42.82
CA LEU A 3 -29.22 20.35 41.75
C LEU A 3 -29.39 18.90 42.24
N THR A 4 -30.40 18.20 41.73
CA THR A 4 -30.52 16.75 41.89
C THR A 4 -29.52 16.09 40.94
N PHE A 5 -28.42 15.59 41.50
CA PHE A 5 -27.39 14.87 40.76
C PHE A 5 -27.97 13.51 40.30
N ASN A 6 -28.16 13.35 38.98
CA ASN A 6 -28.84 12.20 38.40
C ASN A 6 -27.88 11.00 38.28
N TRP A 7 -27.65 10.32 39.41
CA TRP A 7 -26.78 9.15 39.53
C TRP A 7 -27.15 8.00 38.56
N LEU A 8 -28.43 7.91 38.17
CA LEU A 8 -28.91 6.89 37.23
C LEU A 8 -28.32 7.06 35.83
N GLY A 9 -28.14 8.31 35.37
CA GLY A 9 -27.55 8.61 34.06
C GLY A 9 -26.05 8.31 33.99
N VAL A 10 -25.33 8.55 35.09
CA VAL A 10 -23.89 8.24 35.20
C VAL A 10 -23.65 6.72 35.22
N LEU A 11 -24.51 5.96 35.91
CA LEU A 11 -24.45 4.50 35.93
C LEU A 11 -24.79 3.87 34.58
N LEU A 12 -25.78 4.41 33.84
CA LEU A 12 -26.09 3.93 32.50
C LEU A 12 -24.96 4.22 31.50
N PHE A 13 -24.33 5.40 31.60
CA PHE A 13 -23.19 5.76 30.75
C PHE A 13 -21.95 4.89 31.05
N ALA A 14 -21.69 4.59 32.33
CA ALA A 14 -20.60 3.69 32.73
C ALA A 14 -20.83 2.25 32.23
N LEU A 15 -22.06 1.74 32.22
CA LEU A 15 -22.35 0.40 31.73
C LEU A 15 -22.12 0.26 30.22
N ILE A 16 -22.46 1.28 29.43
CA ILE A 16 -22.30 1.28 27.96
C ILE A 16 -20.81 1.39 27.57
N VAL A 17 -19.99 2.07 28.36
CA VAL A 17 -18.54 2.19 28.10
C VAL A 17 -17.81 0.86 28.35
N THR A 18 -18.29 0.01 29.27
CA THR A 18 -17.63 -1.28 29.56
C THR A 18 -17.86 -2.37 28.51
N THR A 19 -18.88 -2.26 27.66
CA THR A 19 -19.17 -3.27 26.60
C THR A 19 -18.41 -3.02 25.30
N GLN A 20 -17.66 -1.91 25.19
CA GLN A 20 -16.79 -1.60 24.04
C GLN A 20 -15.34 -2.05 24.22
N MET A 21 -15.02 -2.87 25.22
CA MET A 21 -13.78 -3.63 25.18
C MET A 21 -13.89 -4.64 24.03
N ALA A 22 -13.41 -4.22 22.85
CA ALA A 22 -13.22 -5.07 21.68
C ALA A 22 -12.60 -6.38 22.16
N ARG A 23 -13.38 -7.46 22.16
CA ARG A 23 -12.87 -8.80 22.47
C ARG A 23 -11.84 -9.11 21.39
N ALA A 24 -10.57 -9.05 21.75
CA ALA A 24 -9.50 -9.57 20.92
C ALA A 24 -9.88 -11.01 20.52
N GLU A 25 -9.88 -11.30 19.21
CA GLU A 25 -10.20 -12.62 18.71
C GLU A 25 -9.25 -13.64 19.37
N THR A 26 -9.82 -14.63 20.07
CA THR A 26 -9.05 -15.68 20.73
C THR A 26 -9.10 -16.94 19.88
N PHE A 27 -7.94 -17.41 19.43
CA PHE A 27 -7.82 -18.62 18.61
C PHE A 27 -7.69 -19.88 19.46
N ARG A 28 -8.23 -21.00 18.99
CA ARG A 28 -8.20 -22.30 19.69
C ARG A 28 -7.15 -23.24 19.10
N PRO A 29 -6.57 -24.16 19.90
CA PRO A 29 -5.74 -25.23 19.34
C PRO A 29 -6.48 -26.01 18.24
N GLY A 30 -5.80 -26.29 17.14
CA GLY A 30 -6.35 -26.93 15.94
C GLY A 30 -6.95 -25.94 14.92
N GLU A 31 -7.15 -24.68 15.29
CA GLU A 31 -7.68 -23.66 14.39
C GLU A 31 -6.63 -23.22 13.37
N GLN A 32 -7.06 -23.07 12.12
CA GLN A 32 -6.22 -22.50 11.07
C GLN A 32 -6.26 -20.98 11.15
N VAL A 33 -5.09 -20.35 11.07
CA VAL A 33 -4.91 -18.91 11.17
C VAL A 33 -3.95 -18.42 10.09
N MET A 34 -4.05 -17.14 9.78
CA MET A 34 -3.14 -16.45 8.89
C MET A 34 -2.35 -15.39 9.66
N VAL A 35 -1.06 -15.27 9.37
CA VAL A 35 -0.19 -14.18 9.83
C VAL A 35 0.16 -13.33 8.63
N PHE A 36 -0.26 -12.06 8.64
CA PHE A 36 0.05 -11.13 7.57
C PHE A 36 1.39 -10.41 7.82
N LEU A 37 2.22 -10.31 6.79
CA LEU A 37 3.56 -9.72 6.84
C LEU A 37 3.62 -8.56 5.82
N PRO A 38 3.16 -7.35 6.21
CA PRO A 38 3.18 -6.20 5.33
C PRO A 38 4.62 -5.76 5.05
N SER A 39 4.85 -5.33 3.81
CA SER A 39 6.08 -4.69 3.36
C SER A 39 5.80 -3.24 2.96
N PRO A 40 6.78 -2.32 3.08
CA PRO A 40 6.63 -0.97 2.55
C PRO A 40 6.30 -0.92 1.05
N ASP A 41 6.85 -1.85 0.27
CA ASP A 41 6.41 -2.14 -1.09
C ASP A 41 5.39 -3.28 -1.05
N ILE A 42 4.13 -2.99 -1.34
CA ILE A 42 3.00 -3.94 -1.25
C ILE A 42 3.22 -5.16 -2.15
N GLN A 43 3.97 -5.02 -3.25
CA GLN A 43 4.32 -6.16 -4.11
C GLN A 43 5.10 -7.25 -3.36
N ASN A 44 5.76 -6.89 -2.25
CA ASN A 44 6.52 -7.78 -1.40
C ASN A 44 5.78 -8.13 -0.09
N ASP A 45 4.48 -7.83 0.01
CA ASP A 45 3.67 -8.36 1.10
C ASP A 45 3.79 -9.90 1.11
N ALA A 46 3.69 -10.49 2.29
CA ALA A 46 3.75 -11.93 2.45
C ALA A 46 2.75 -12.38 3.52
N PHE A 47 2.46 -13.67 3.54
CA PHE A 47 1.68 -14.25 4.61
C PHE A 47 2.04 -15.69 4.90
N ILE A 48 1.68 -16.10 6.10
CA ILE A 48 1.83 -17.46 6.60
C ILE A 48 0.44 -17.99 6.88
N VAL A 49 0.15 -19.21 6.45
CA VAL A 49 -0.98 -19.97 6.96
C VAL A 49 -0.44 -21.02 7.92
N GLY A 50 -1.09 -21.17 9.08
CA GLY A 50 -0.65 -22.13 10.09
C GLY A 50 -1.79 -22.63 10.96
N ILE A 51 -1.50 -23.64 11.78
CA ILE A 51 -2.44 -24.23 12.72
C ILE A 51 -1.98 -23.91 14.13
N ILE A 52 -2.89 -23.40 14.96
CA ILE A 52 -2.62 -23.11 16.37
C ILE A 52 -2.35 -24.42 17.12
N LYS A 53 -1.22 -24.50 17.81
CA LYS A 53 -0.83 -25.64 18.65
C LYS A 53 -1.08 -25.37 20.13
N GLY A 54 -1.12 -24.12 20.52
CA GLY A 54 -1.46 -23.71 21.87
C GLY A 54 -1.08 -22.26 22.14
N ARG A 55 -1.19 -21.87 23.41
CA ARG A 55 -0.83 -20.53 23.88
C ARG A 55 0.32 -20.63 24.88
N LEU A 56 1.27 -19.73 24.77
CA LEU A 56 2.39 -19.58 25.71
C LEU A 56 1.93 -18.81 26.97
N PRO A 57 2.63 -18.95 28.11
CA PRO A 57 2.32 -18.21 29.34
C PRO A 57 2.38 -16.68 29.18
N ASP A 58 3.19 -16.19 28.24
CA ASP A 58 3.32 -14.77 27.91
C ASP A 58 2.19 -14.24 27.00
N GLY A 59 1.21 -15.09 26.67
CA GLY A 59 0.03 -14.73 25.90
C GLY A 59 0.16 -14.89 24.38
N ARG A 60 1.36 -15.18 23.85
CA ARG A 60 1.58 -15.47 22.42
C ARG A 60 1.05 -16.86 22.04
N TYR A 61 0.77 -17.05 20.75
CA TYR A 61 0.32 -18.31 20.19
C TYR A 61 1.48 -19.10 19.59
N ARG A 62 1.49 -20.41 19.79
CA ARG A 62 2.33 -21.33 19.03
C ARG A 62 1.59 -21.74 17.78
N ILE A 63 2.17 -21.47 16.62
CA ILE A 63 1.62 -21.86 15.32
C ILE A 63 2.56 -22.87 14.65
N LYS A 64 2.01 -23.93 14.08
CA LYS A 64 2.75 -24.76 13.11
C LYS A 64 2.45 -24.24 11.72
N VAL A 65 3.48 -23.85 10.98
CA VAL A 65 3.33 -23.33 9.62
C VAL A 65 2.89 -24.46 8.69
N THR A 66 1.84 -24.21 7.92
CA THR A 66 1.37 -25.10 6.85
C THR A 66 1.71 -24.56 5.48
N ASP A 67 1.73 -23.24 5.32
CA ASP A 67 2.03 -22.59 4.05
C ASP A 67 2.67 -21.22 4.25
N TYR A 68 3.48 -20.81 3.29
CA TYR A 68 4.12 -19.50 3.21
C TYR A 68 4.06 -18.96 1.80
N VAL A 69 3.38 -17.84 1.64
CA VAL A 69 3.21 -17.16 0.35
C VAL A 69 3.92 -15.82 0.40
N LYS A 70 4.81 -15.60 -0.57
CA LYS A 70 5.61 -14.38 -0.69
C LYS A 70 5.30 -13.68 -2.01
N GLY A 71 4.94 -12.40 -1.94
CA GLY A 71 4.85 -11.54 -3.12
C GLY A 71 4.02 -12.12 -4.27
N HIS A 72 4.40 -11.81 -5.52
CA HIS A 72 3.61 -11.88 -6.77
C HIS A 72 2.81 -13.17 -7.09
N ASP A 73 2.90 -14.23 -6.29
CA ASP A 73 2.20 -15.50 -6.46
C ASP A 73 0.70 -15.45 -6.08
N TYR A 74 0.14 -14.25 -5.88
CA TYR A 74 -1.29 -14.02 -5.64
C TYR A 74 -2.22 -14.49 -6.79
N GLY A 75 -1.66 -14.91 -7.93
CA GLY A 75 -2.37 -15.00 -9.22
C GLY A 75 -2.74 -16.40 -9.74
N LEU A 76 -2.16 -17.50 -9.24
CA LEU A 76 -2.43 -18.84 -9.82
C LEU A 76 -2.35 -19.92 -8.74
N SER A 77 -3.50 -20.54 -8.45
CA SER A 77 -3.64 -21.88 -7.85
C SER A 77 -2.71 -22.24 -6.68
N CYS A 78 -3.22 -22.20 -5.47
CA CYS A 78 -2.67 -23.00 -4.36
C CYS A 78 -3.80 -23.80 -3.70
N GLU A 79 -4.29 -24.80 -4.43
CA GLU A 79 -4.89 -26.00 -3.83
C GLU A 79 -3.77 -26.96 -3.34
N PRO A 80 -4.05 -27.85 -2.38
CA PRO A 80 -3.14 -28.21 -1.29
C PRO A 80 -2.06 -29.23 -1.70
N LEU A 81 -0.88 -29.13 -1.09
CA LEU A 81 0.07 -30.25 -1.05
C LEU A 81 -0.24 -31.14 0.17
N PRO A 82 -0.44 -32.47 -0.01
CA PRO A 82 -0.64 -33.42 1.08
C PRO A 82 0.70 -33.69 1.83
N PRO A 83 0.64 -34.22 3.06
CA PRO A 83 1.80 -34.29 3.94
C PRO A 83 2.81 -35.36 3.47
N ALA A 84 4.09 -35.03 3.50
CA ALA A 84 5.15 -36.02 3.54
C ALA A 84 5.46 -36.39 5.00
N ASN A 85 5.38 -37.69 5.28
CA ASN A 85 5.61 -38.31 6.58
C ASN A 85 6.96 -37.90 7.19
N ALA A 86 6.95 -37.48 8.46
CA ALA A 86 8.07 -37.64 9.37
C ALA A 86 7.58 -37.64 10.81
N SER A 87 7.64 -38.81 11.43
CA SER A 87 7.65 -38.99 12.88
C SER A 87 8.82 -38.22 13.49
N SER A 88 8.57 -37.40 14.51
CA SER A 88 9.55 -37.26 15.59
C SER A 88 8.84 -37.05 16.93
N GLU A 89 9.22 -37.89 17.87
CA GLU A 89 8.89 -37.79 19.29
C GLU A 89 9.74 -36.66 19.90
N TYR A 90 9.06 -35.62 20.39
CA TYR A 90 9.52 -34.60 21.34
C TYR A 90 10.87 -33.86 21.13
N GLY A 91 10.76 -32.61 20.69
CA GLY A 91 11.15 -31.42 21.48
C GLY A 91 12.63 -30.99 21.54
N LYS A 92 13.00 -29.98 20.74
CA LYS A 92 13.88 -28.81 21.02
C LYS A 92 14.28 -28.13 19.71
N GLY A 93 14.04 -26.82 19.57
CA GLY A 93 14.52 -26.04 18.43
C GLY A 93 13.85 -24.67 18.34
N TRP A 94 14.17 -23.77 19.27
CA TRP A 94 13.71 -22.39 19.23
C TRP A 94 14.63 -21.60 18.29
N GLU A 95 14.09 -21.02 17.21
CA GLU A 95 14.76 -19.96 16.47
C GLU A 95 13.96 -18.66 16.48
N LYS A 96 14.69 -17.55 16.62
CA LYS A 96 14.14 -16.19 16.59
C LYS A 96 13.67 -15.86 15.17
N TRP A 97 12.56 -15.12 15.12
CA TRP A 97 11.78 -14.63 13.97
C TRP A 97 12.55 -13.69 13.01
N ASP A 98 13.86 -13.82 12.85
CA ASP A 98 14.66 -12.86 12.08
C ASP A 98 15.01 -13.34 10.65
N ASP A 99 14.83 -14.62 10.33
CA ASP A 99 15.03 -15.14 8.97
C ASP A 99 13.76 -15.77 8.37
N THR A 100 12.98 -14.95 7.66
CA THR A 100 11.76 -15.36 6.94
C THR A 100 12.05 -16.00 5.58
N ARG A 101 13.32 -16.26 5.22
CA ARG A 101 13.68 -16.84 3.91
C ARG A 101 13.51 -18.35 3.85
N ARG A 102 13.37 -19.02 5.00
CA ARG A 102 13.14 -20.47 5.11
C ARG A 102 12.24 -20.73 6.31
N LEU A 103 10.96 -21.01 6.07
CA LEU A 103 10.07 -21.50 7.12
C LEU A 103 10.11 -23.02 7.09
N ASP A 104 10.68 -23.63 8.13
CA ASP A 104 10.64 -25.07 8.31
C ASP A 104 9.24 -25.49 8.80
N PRO A 105 8.53 -26.37 8.06
CA PRO A 105 7.20 -26.86 8.44
C PRO A 105 7.21 -27.75 9.71
N ASN A 106 8.39 -28.16 10.19
CA ASN A 106 8.55 -28.95 11.41
C ASN A 106 8.73 -28.09 12.67
N ILE A 107 8.79 -26.76 12.54
CA ILE A 107 9.00 -25.83 13.66
C ILE A 107 7.68 -25.15 14.06
N GLU A 108 7.49 -24.97 15.37
CA GLU A 108 6.42 -24.13 15.92
C GLU A 108 6.94 -22.71 16.16
N TYR A 109 6.20 -21.71 15.70
CA TYR A 109 6.56 -20.30 15.84
C TYR A 109 5.69 -19.60 16.87
N ALA A 110 6.29 -18.71 17.66
CA ALA A 110 5.58 -17.90 18.64
C ALA A 110 5.13 -16.58 18.02
N VAL A 111 3.81 -16.40 17.85
CA VAL A 111 3.22 -15.23 17.19
C VAL A 111 2.32 -14.46 18.16
N SER A 112 2.45 -13.14 18.17
CA SER A 112 1.58 -12.27 18.96
C SER A 112 0.13 -12.32 18.45
N ALA A 113 -0.83 -12.27 19.38
CA ALA A 113 -2.25 -12.40 19.05
C ALA A 113 -2.75 -11.32 18.08
N ASP A 114 -2.18 -10.11 18.13
CA ASP A 114 -2.49 -8.97 17.25
C ASP A 114 -2.09 -9.19 15.79
N LYS A 115 -1.23 -10.17 15.51
CA LYS A 115 -0.78 -10.52 14.15
C LYS A 115 -1.57 -11.68 13.54
N LEU A 116 -2.44 -12.31 14.31
CA LEU A 116 -3.24 -13.44 13.86
C LEU A 116 -4.58 -12.98 13.31
N MET A 117 -4.98 -13.59 12.20
CA MET A 117 -6.29 -13.41 11.58
C MET A 117 -6.93 -14.77 11.30
N PRO A 118 -8.27 -14.89 11.39
CA PRO A 118 -8.99 -16.00 10.78
C PRO A 118 -8.63 -16.08 9.30
N VAL A 119 -8.38 -17.29 8.79
CA VAL A 119 -7.82 -17.51 7.44
C VAL A 119 -8.63 -16.81 6.35
N GLY A 120 -9.96 -16.94 6.35
CA GLY A 120 -10.82 -16.27 5.36
C GLY A 120 -10.71 -14.75 5.38
N LYS A 121 -10.65 -14.15 6.58
CA LYS A 121 -10.46 -12.70 6.77
C LYS A 121 -9.07 -12.27 6.32
N GLY A 122 -8.05 -13.07 6.63
CA GLY A 122 -6.67 -12.83 6.21
C GLY A 122 -6.50 -12.86 4.69
N HIS A 123 -7.06 -13.86 4.00
CA HIS A 123 -7.01 -13.94 2.54
C HIS A 123 -7.70 -12.74 1.89
N HIS A 124 -8.91 -12.39 2.34
CA HIS A 124 -9.60 -11.22 1.83
C HIS A 124 -8.78 -9.94 2.04
N TYR A 125 -8.15 -9.77 3.21
CA TYR A 125 -7.29 -8.64 3.50
C TYR A 125 -6.06 -8.57 2.57
N ALA A 126 -5.37 -9.69 2.35
CA ALA A 126 -4.22 -9.75 1.45
C ALA A 126 -4.60 -9.47 -0.01
N ILE A 127 -5.71 -10.05 -0.49
CA ILE A 127 -6.25 -9.81 -1.84
C ILE A 127 -6.58 -8.33 -2.03
N SER A 128 -7.27 -7.71 -1.07
CA SER A 128 -7.65 -6.31 -1.14
C SER A 128 -6.43 -5.38 -1.17
N ARG A 129 -5.39 -5.66 -0.37
CA ARG A 129 -4.11 -4.93 -0.45
C ARG A 129 -3.42 -5.09 -1.80
N ASN A 130 -3.36 -6.31 -2.34
CA ASN A 130 -2.79 -6.56 -3.66
C ASN A 130 -3.60 -5.88 -4.78
N ASN A 131 -4.91 -5.78 -4.65
CA ASN A 131 -5.76 -5.05 -5.60
C ASN A 131 -5.42 -3.55 -5.62
N VAL A 132 -5.21 -2.93 -4.45
CA VAL A 132 -4.73 -1.54 -4.36
C VAL A 132 -3.41 -1.37 -5.10
N TRP A 133 -2.44 -2.26 -4.84
CA TRP A 133 -1.17 -2.25 -5.57
C TRP A 133 -1.35 -2.41 -7.07
N THR A 134 -2.15 -3.39 -7.51
CA THR A 134 -2.38 -3.67 -8.92
C THR A 134 -2.98 -2.47 -9.65
N ARG A 135 -3.90 -1.72 -9.02
CA ARG A 135 -4.44 -0.49 -9.60
C ARG A 135 -3.37 0.59 -9.74
N PHE A 136 -2.52 0.76 -8.74
CA PHE A 136 -1.40 1.71 -8.80
C PHE A 136 -0.36 1.30 -9.86
N ALA A 137 -0.02 0.01 -9.94
CA ALA A 137 0.93 -0.54 -10.91
C ALA A 137 0.41 -0.42 -12.36
N ARG A 138 -0.88 -0.71 -12.59
CA ARG A 138 -1.53 -0.48 -13.89
C ARG A 138 -1.51 1.00 -14.29
N TRP A 139 -1.68 1.91 -13.33
CA TRP A 139 -1.50 3.33 -13.60
C TRP A 139 -0.05 3.65 -13.98
N LEU A 140 0.92 3.13 -13.24
CA LEU A 140 2.35 3.35 -13.53
C LEU A 140 2.73 2.91 -14.96
N SER A 141 2.14 1.82 -15.45
CA SER A 141 2.42 1.26 -16.78
C SER A 141 1.51 1.77 -17.90
N ASP A 142 0.70 2.81 -17.66
CA ASP A 142 -0.31 3.33 -18.60
C ASP A 142 -1.23 2.24 -19.19
N ALA A 143 -1.61 1.27 -18.35
CA ALA A 143 -2.41 0.14 -18.80
C ALA A 143 -3.70 0.62 -19.51
N PRO A 144 -4.08 -0.03 -20.63
CA PRO A 144 -5.32 0.28 -21.30
C PRO A 144 -6.50 -0.02 -20.37
N VAL A 145 -7.59 0.72 -20.56
CA VAL A 145 -8.85 0.55 -19.80
C VAL A 145 -8.61 0.66 -18.29
N LEU A 146 -7.97 1.77 -17.88
CA LEU A 146 -7.92 2.20 -16.48
C LEU A 146 -8.67 3.53 -16.35
N TYR A 147 -9.76 3.51 -15.61
CA TYR A 147 -10.58 4.68 -15.39
C TYR A 147 -10.13 5.44 -14.14
N VAL A 148 -10.52 6.71 -14.04
CA VAL A 148 -10.25 7.52 -12.85
C VAL A 148 -10.92 6.89 -11.62
N GLU A 149 -12.13 6.38 -11.81
CA GLU A 149 -13.00 5.76 -10.81
C GLU A 149 -12.34 4.53 -10.19
N ASP A 150 -11.55 3.77 -10.96
CA ASP A 150 -10.80 2.63 -10.46
C ASP A 150 -9.75 3.07 -9.41
N LEU A 151 -9.07 4.18 -9.67
CA LEU A 151 -8.08 4.75 -8.74
C LEU A 151 -8.77 5.39 -7.53
N GLU A 152 -9.91 6.05 -7.74
CA GLU A 152 -10.70 6.63 -6.66
C GLU A 152 -11.29 5.55 -5.73
N GLN A 153 -11.72 4.42 -6.28
CA GLN A 153 -12.21 3.28 -5.50
C GLN A 153 -11.09 2.66 -4.66
N ALA A 154 -9.93 2.36 -5.26
CA ALA A 154 -8.77 1.86 -4.52
C ALA A 154 -8.34 2.83 -3.41
N ARG A 155 -8.41 4.14 -3.66
CA ARG A 155 -8.11 5.17 -2.66
C ARG A 155 -9.08 5.16 -1.47
N LYS A 156 -10.37 4.91 -1.68
CA LYS A 156 -11.37 4.83 -0.59
C LYS A 156 -11.12 3.66 0.37
N GLU A 157 -10.48 2.61 -0.11
CA GLU A 157 -10.21 1.39 0.66
C GLU A 157 -8.94 1.49 1.53
N LEU A 158 -8.06 2.47 1.27
CA LEU A 158 -6.74 2.57 1.91
C LEU A 158 -6.79 2.51 3.43
N LYS A 159 -7.70 3.28 4.05
CA LYS A 159 -7.82 3.35 5.50
C LYS A 159 -8.21 2.01 6.12
N ALA A 160 -9.17 1.31 5.51
CA ALA A 160 -9.60 0.00 5.97
C ALA A 160 -8.48 -1.05 5.84
N LEU A 161 -7.52 -0.82 4.94
CA LEU A 161 -6.39 -1.70 4.67
C LEU A 161 -5.10 -1.30 5.39
N GLY A 162 -5.13 -0.25 6.23
CA GLY A 162 -3.94 0.26 6.91
C GLY A 162 -2.90 0.84 5.94
N LEU A 163 -3.37 1.46 4.86
CA LEU A 163 -2.57 2.02 3.77
C LEU A 163 -2.76 3.55 3.63
N ASP A 164 -3.06 4.24 4.74
CA ASP A 164 -3.30 5.69 4.75
C ASP A 164 -2.15 6.50 4.13
N GLU A 165 -0.93 6.01 4.25
CA GLU A 165 0.27 6.58 3.63
C GLU A 165 0.21 6.67 2.09
N LEU A 166 -0.68 5.91 1.45
CA LEU A 166 -0.87 5.92 0.00
C LEU A 166 -1.88 6.97 -0.49
N ASP A 167 -2.56 7.70 0.41
CA ASP A 167 -3.58 8.67 0.00
C ASP A 167 -3.01 9.72 -0.96
N LEU A 168 -1.85 10.31 -0.62
CA LEU A 168 -1.19 11.31 -1.45
C LEU A 168 -0.68 10.75 -2.79
N PRO A 169 0.04 9.60 -2.84
CA PRO A 169 0.37 8.93 -4.10
C PRO A 169 -0.84 8.71 -5.02
N PHE A 170 -1.98 8.24 -4.47
CA PHE A 170 -3.20 8.04 -5.26
C PHE A 170 -3.80 9.35 -5.74
N GLN A 171 -3.77 10.41 -4.92
CA GLN A 171 -4.18 11.74 -5.35
C GLN A 171 -3.37 12.25 -6.55
N LEU A 172 -2.05 12.03 -6.55
CA LEU A 172 -1.18 12.36 -7.68
C LEU A 172 -1.49 11.50 -8.91
N ALA A 173 -1.70 10.20 -8.73
CA ALA A 173 -2.07 9.29 -9.81
C ALA A 173 -3.40 9.67 -10.48
N ILE A 174 -4.42 10.02 -9.68
CA ILE A 174 -5.72 10.49 -10.16
C ILE A 174 -5.56 11.81 -10.93
N ALA A 175 -4.78 12.76 -10.40
CA ALA A 175 -4.53 14.04 -11.06
C ALA A 175 -3.81 13.85 -12.41
N HIS A 176 -2.82 12.96 -12.45
CA HIS A 176 -2.16 12.55 -13.68
C HIS A 176 -3.16 11.96 -14.67
N ARG A 177 -3.98 10.99 -14.25
CA ARG A 177 -4.94 10.33 -15.14
C ARG A 177 -5.93 11.33 -15.74
N LYS A 178 -6.42 12.30 -14.95
CA LYS A 178 -7.30 13.40 -15.40
C LYS A 178 -6.60 14.38 -16.36
N ALA A 179 -5.28 14.50 -16.28
CA ALA A 179 -4.51 15.38 -17.16
C ALA A 179 -4.26 14.75 -18.54
N PHE A 180 -4.07 13.42 -18.60
CA PHE A 180 -3.66 12.73 -19.83
C PHE A 180 -4.80 11.97 -20.53
N TYR A 181 -5.89 11.65 -19.84
CA TYR A 181 -6.96 10.80 -20.36
C TYR A 181 -8.34 11.41 -20.17
N SER A 182 -9.23 11.12 -21.12
CA SER A 182 -10.64 11.42 -21.03
C SER A 182 -11.32 10.55 -19.96
N PRO A 183 -12.53 10.93 -19.49
CA PRO A 183 -13.31 10.10 -18.57
C PRO A 183 -13.60 8.69 -19.09
N LEU A 184 -13.63 8.50 -20.41
CA LEU A 184 -13.82 7.19 -21.05
C LEU A 184 -12.52 6.38 -21.18
N GLY A 185 -11.40 6.90 -20.66
CA GLY A 185 -10.12 6.21 -20.64
C GLY A 185 -9.31 6.33 -21.94
N SER A 186 -9.76 7.14 -22.91
CA SER A 186 -9.00 7.44 -24.13
C SER A 186 -7.93 8.50 -23.85
N PRO A 187 -6.70 8.37 -24.37
CA PRO A 187 -5.69 9.42 -24.22
C PRO A 187 -6.13 10.69 -24.96
N TYR A 188 -5.80 11.84 -24.39
CA TYR A 188 -5.89 13.13 -25.07
C TYR A 188 -4.76 13.29 -26.08
N TRP A 189 -4.95 14.13 -27.09
CA TRP A 189 -3.86 14.56 -27.95
C TRP A 189 -2.84 15.40 -27.17
N PRO A 190 -1.54 15.35 -27.52
CA PRO A 190 -0.51 16.11 -26.81
C PRO A 190 -0.84 17.59 -26.58
N HIS A 191 -1.35 18.31 -27.58
CA HIS A 191 -1.74 19.72 -27.42
C HIS A 191 -2.91 19.93 -26.43
N GLU A 192 -3.81 18.95 -26.27
CA GLU A 192 -4.91 18.99 -25.30
C GLU A 192 -4.42 18.71 -23.85
N VAL A 193 -3.30 18.00 -23.71
CA VAL A 193 -2.65 17.71 -22.43
C VAL A 193 -1.90 18.92 -21.90
N LEU A 194 -1.22 19.69 -22.76
CA LEU A 194 -0.42 20.87 -22.38
C LEU A 194 -1.08 21.80 -21.35
N PRO A 195 -2.31 22.32 -21.54
CA PRO A 195 -2.93 23.23 -20.56
C PRO A 195 -3.20 22.57 -19.20
N ARG A 196 -3.24 21.24 -19.13
CA ARG A 196 -3.45 20.46 -17.90
C ARG A 196 -2.15 20.18 -17.13
N LEU A 197 -1.00 20.27 -17.80
CA LEU A 197 0.30 19.99 -17.19
C LEU A 197 0.75 21.08 -16.21
N VAL A 198 0.43 22.33 -16.48
CA VAL A 198 0.78 23.47 -15.61
C VAL A 198 0.26 23.26 -14.17
N PRO A 199 -1.05 23.08 -13.92
CA PRO A 199 -1.55 22.84 -12.56
C PRO A 199 -1.08 21.51 -11.98
N LEU A 200 -0.84 20.48 -12.80
CA LEU A 200 -0.31 19.19 -12.34
C LEU A 200 1.11 19.31 -11.80
N LEU A 201 1.99 20.03 -12.51
CA LEU A 201 3.37 20.27 -12.09
C LEU A 201 3.45 21.22 -10.89
N ASP A 202 2.56 22.21 -10.81
CA ASP A 202 2.44 23.06 -9.61
C ASP A 202 2.05 22.25 -8.38
N ARG A 203 1.15 21.27 -8.54
CA ARG A 203 0.82 20.33 -7.47
C ARG A 203 2.00 19.46 -7.05
N VAL A 204 2.78 18.94 -8.01
CA VAL A 204 4.03 18.20 -7.70
C VAL A 204 4.96 19.08 -6.88
N ARG A 205 5.13 20.34 -7.29
CA ARG A 205 5.99 21.28 -6.57
C ARG A 205 5.50 21.52 -5.14
N ALA A 206 4.20 21.75 -4.97
CA ALA A 206 3.58 21.95 -3.66
C ALA A 206 3.77 20.72 -2.75
N VAL A 207 3.66 19.49 -3.29
CA VAL A 207 3.93 18.26 -2.54
C VAL A 207 5.39 18.20 -2.08
N LEU A 208 6.34 18.48 -2.95
CA LEU A 208 7.75 18.52 -2.57
C LEU A 208 8.01 19.59 -1.50
N ASP A 209 7.45 20.78 -1.66
CA ASP A 209 7.63 21.88 -0.71
C ASP A 209 7.00 21.58 0.67
N ALA A 210 5.89 20.86 0.72
CA ALA A 210 5.24 20.42 1.96
C ALA A 210 5.97 19.27 2.68
N HIS A 211 6.82 18.51 1.98
CA HIS A 211 7.50 17.33 2.50
C HIS A 211 9.03 17.44 2.31
N PRO A 212 9.77 18.10 3.23
CA PRO A 212 11.21 18.36 3.07
C PRO A 212 12.07 17.11 2.84
N GLU A 213 11.79 16.01 3.55
CA GLU A 213 12.53 14.75 3.37
C GLU A 213 12.27 14.12 2.00
N LEU A 214 11.03 14.19 1.50
CA LEU A 214 10.66 13.77 0.14
C LEU A 214 11.40 14.63 -0.89
N LYS A 215 11.41 15.94 -0.72
CA LYS A 215 12.11 16.88 -1.61
C LYS A 215 13.61 16.64 -1.64
N LYS A 216 14.23 16.46 -0.47
CA LYS A 216 15.65 16.11 -0.36
C LYS A 216 15.95 14.81 -1.09
N ALA A 217 15.13 13.77 -0.89
CA ALA A 217 15.29 12.49 -1.59
C ALA A 217 15.07 12.60 -3.11
N TYR A 218 14.10 13.41 -3.55
CA TYR A 218 13.80 13.62 -4.97
C TYR A 218 14.99 14.23 -5.73
N PHE A 219 15.61 15.28 -5.16
CA PHE A 219 16.73 16.00 -5.78
C PHE A 219 18.11 15.36 -5.54
N ALA A 220 18.21 14.34 -4.68
CA ALA A 220 19.48 13.66 -4.40
C ALA A 220 20.01 12.90 -5.63
N LYS A 221 21.34 12.96 -5.84
CA LYS A 221 22.06 12.25 -6.91
C LYS A 221 23.29 11.55 -6.33
N PRO A 222 23.29 10.20 -6.17
CA PRO A 222 22.17 9.27 -6.35
C PRO A 222 21.09 9.42 -5.25
N ARG A 223 19.88 8.90 -5.50
CA ARG A 223 18.81 8.85 -4.48
C ARG A 223 19.10 7.80 -3.41
N PRO A 224 18.72 8.04 -2.14
CA PRO A 224 18.93 7.10 -1.04
C PRO A 224 17.90 5.96 -1.04
N TRP A 225 17.98 5.06 -2.02
CA TRP A 225 16.98 4.00 -2.24
C TRP A 225 16.77 3.06 -1.06
N ASP A 226 17.82 2.77 -0.28
CA ASP A 226 17.71 1.92 0.91
C ASP A 226 16.82 2.54 2.00
N SER A 227 16.79 3.87 2.11
CA SER A 227 15.90 4.59 3.01
C SER A 227 14.50 4.72 2.41
N ILE A 228 14.41 5.02 1.10
CA ILE A 228 13.13 5.18 0.39
C ILE A 228 12.31 3.88 0.47
N ARG A 229 12.92 2.73 0.24
CA ARG A 229 12.24 1.41 0.23
C ARG A 229 11.74 0.96 1.61
N LYS A 230 12.07 1.69 2.68
CA LYS A 230 11.58 1.41 4.04
C LYS A 230 10.30 2.16 4.39
N SER A 231 9.84 3.08 3.53
CA SER A 231 8.63 3.87 3.75
C SER A 231 7.69 3.74 2.55
N THR A 232 6.46 3.28 2.81
CA THR A 232 5.41 3.20 1.79
C THR A 232 5.13 4.59 1.21
N PHE A 233 4.96 5.59 2.06
CA PHE A 233 4.80 6.99 1.63
C PHE A 233 5.91 7.46 0.67
N MET A 234 7.19 7.30 1.05
CA MET A 234 8.32 7.81 0.26
C MET A 234 8.43 7.08 -1.08
N LEU A 235 8.33 5.74 -1.06
CA LEU A 235 8.47 4.91 -2.25
C LEU A 235 7.40 5.24 -3.29
N PHE A 236 6.13 5.30 -2.88
CA PHE A 236 5.01 5.49 -3.79
C PHE A 236 4.88 6.94 -4.26
N THR A 237 5.14 7.91 -3.37
CA THR A 237 5.07 9.34 -3.75
C THR A 237 6.16 9.67 -4.76
N LEU A 238 7.40 9.18 -4.57
CA LEU A 238 8.48 9.39 -5.55
C LEU A 238 8.18 8.73 -6.89
N ARG A 239 7.70 7.48 -6.91
CA ARG A 239 7.25 6.81 -8.15
C ARG A 239 6.18 7.65 -8.87
N ALA A 240 5.23 8.21 -8.12
CA ALA A 240 4.16 9.01 -8.72
C ALA A 240 4.67 10.33 -9.31
N ILE A 241 5.53 11.03 -8.59
CA ILE A 241 6.17 12.27 -9.05
C ILE A 241 7.05 12.00 -10.27
N ASP A 242 7.86 10.95 -10.24
CA ASP A 242 8.73 10.58 -11.36
C ASP A 242 7.93 10.35 -12.64
N LYS A 243 6.84 9.59 -12.55
CA LYS A 243 5.95 9.36 -13.70
C LYS A 243 5.36 10.66 -14.25
N ILE A 244 4.78 11.50 -13.37
CA ILE A 244 4.21 12.80 -13.79
C ILE A 244 5.24 13.65 -14.52
N VAL A 245 6.44 13.77 -13.95
CA VAL A 245 7.52 14.60 -14.48
C VAL A 245 8.06 14.03 -15.80
N HIS A 246 8.21 12.71 -15.87
CA HIS A 246 8.62 12.00 -17.08
C HIS A 246 7.60 12.24 -18.20
N ASP A 247 6.33 11.93 -17.97
CA ASP A 247 5.31 12.00 -19.02
C ASP A 247 5.07 13.45 -19.47
N ALA A 248 5.11 14.41 -18.54
CA ALA A 248 5.06 15.83 -18.87
C ALA A 248 6.25 16.29 -19.72
N HIS A 249 7.45 15.75 -19.47
CA HIS A 249 8.62 16.01 -20.30
C HIS A 249 8.45 15.44 -21.71
N TYR A 250 7.95 14.21 -21.83
CA TYR A 250 7.76 13.58 -23.14
C TYR A 250 6.73 14.30 -24.01
N VAL A 251 5.60 14.73 -23.44
CA VAL A 251 4.56 15.47 -24.17
C VAL A 251 5.12 16.72 -24.87
N LEU A 252 6.12 17.39 -24.31
CA LEU A 252 6.72 18.59 -24.92
C LEU A 252 7.40 18.35 -26.27
N TYR A 253 7.81 17.12 -26.55
CA TYR A 253 8.54 16.76 -27.78
C TYR A 253 7.70 15.89 -28.73
N GLU A 254 6.40 15.75 -28.44
CA GLU A 254 5.47 15.16 -29.38
C GLU A 254 5.20 16.15 -30.52
N GLU A 255 5.21 15.67 -31.77
CA GLU A 255 5.05 16.49 -32.98
C GLU A 255 3.77 17.34 -32.94
N ASP A 256 2.69 16.78 -32.41
CA ASP A 256 1.42 17.47 -32.25
C ASP A 256 1.51 18.62 -31.23
N ALA A 257 2.25 18.45 -30.13
CA ALA A 257 2.45 19.52 -29.15
C ALA A 257 3.31 20.65 -29.73
N GLU A 258 4.34 20.33 -30.51
CA GLU A 258 5.19 21.33 -31.16
C GLU A 258 4.44 22.17 -32.20
N LYS A 259 3.54 21.54 -32.97
CA LYS A 259 2.79 22.21 -34.04
C LYS A 259 1.56 22.95 -33.55
N ASN A 260 0.83 22.38 -32.59
CA ASN A 260 -0.51 22.83 -32.20
C ASN A 260 -0.56 23.43 -30.78
N GLY A 261 0.53 23.33 -30.01
CA GLY A 261 0.59 23.84 -28.65
C GLY A 261 0.74 25.36 -28.55
N ASP A 262 0.12 25.96 -27.54
CA ASP A 262 0.33 27.36 -27.21
C ASP A 262 1.78 27.59 -26.70
N PRO A 263 2.58 28.44 -27.36
CA PRO A 263 3.97 28.67 -26.98
C PRO A 263 4.14 29.17 -25.53
N LYS A 264 3.18 29.95 -25.01
CA LYS A 264 3.24 30.44 -23.62
C LYS A 264 3.07 29.29 -22.62
N THR A 265 2.12 28.40 -22.88
CA THR A 265 1.89 27.20 -22.08
C THR A 265 3.10 26.27 -22.12
N ILE A 266 3.70 26.04 -23.29
CA ILE A 266 4.92 25.24 -23.45
C ILE A 266 6.07 25.80 -22.60
N GLU A 267 6.34 27.10 -22.68
CA GLU A 267 7.43 27.69 -21.89
C GLU A 267 7.13 27.63 -20.38
N ALA A 268 5.87 27.80 -19.97
CA ALA A 268 5.46 27.67 -18.58
C ALA A 268 5.70 26.24 -18.03
N ILE A 269 5.52 25.21 -18.86
CA ILE A 269 5.82 23.80 -18.51
C ILE A 269 7.34 23.60 -18.45
N LYS A 270 8.09 24.08 -19.45
CA LYS A 270 9.56 24.01 -19.46
C LYS A 270 10.18 24.60 -18.19
N GLN A 271 9.71 25.78 -17.77
CA GLN A 271 10.18 26.42 -16.53
C GLN A 271 9.94 25.54 -15.28
N ARG A 272 8.75 24.92 -15.18
CA ARG A 272 8.42 24.03 -14.06
C ARG A 272 9.26 22.76 -14.06
N LEU A 273 9.47 22.15 -15.24
CA LEU A 273 10.35 21.00 -15.39
C LEU A 273 11.80 21.34 -15.01
N ARG A 274 12.33 22.49 -15.42
CA ARG A 274 13.65 22.99 -14.97
C ARG A 274 13.71 23.13 -13.45
N ALA A 275 12.67 23.70 -12.83
CA ALA A 275 12.58 23.84 -11.38
C ALA A 275 12.47 22.50 -10.63
N LEU A 276 12.05 21.44 -11.33
CA LEU A 276 12.05 20.05 -10.87
C LEU A 276 13.34 19.30 -11.26
N GLY A 277 14.34 19.98 -11.81
CA GLY A 277 15.66 19.42 -12.11
C GLY A 277 15.73 18.64 -13.42
N VAL A 278 14.72 18.75 -14.28
CA VAL A 278 14.70 18.18 -15.63
C VAL A 278 15.39 19.13 -16.61
N ARG A 279 16.23 18.59 -17.49
CA ARG A 279 16.82 19.35 -18.60
C ARG A 279 15.82 19.39 -19.73
N VAL A 280 15.44 20.60 -20.16
CA VAL A 280 14.57 20.84 -21.31
C VAL A 280 15.27 21.77 -22.27
N ASN A 281 15.21 21.43 -23.56
CA ASN A 281 15.79 22.22 -24.65
C ASN A 281 14.86 23.35 -25.08
#